data_AF-A0A1V6MVN8-F1
#
_entry.id   AF-A0A1V6MVN8-F1
#
_cell.length_a   1.000
_cell.length_b   1.000
_cell.length_c   1.000
_cell.angle_alpha   90.00
_cell.angle_beta   90.00
_cell.angle_gamma   90.00
#
_symmetry.space_group_name_H-M   'P 1'
#
loop_
_entity.id
_entity.type
_entity.pdbx_description
1 polymer ?
#
loop_
_entity_poly.entity_id
_entity_poly.type
_entity_poly.pdbx_seq_one_letter_code
_entity_poly.pdbx_strand_id
1 'polypeptide(L)'
;MGTTMWVEEDGSPLPPLSLTLSPGETEQFLIYVEATSGRCTWHLELPVLVDGKRLLIPVKDGGEPFVTYGLEGFVEHRWCDGAWEAHRRS
;
A
#
# COMPACT_ATOMS: atom_id res chain seq x y z
N MET A 1 -5.76 13.20 3.34
CA MET A 1 -6.14 11.80 3.63
C MET A 1 -6.57 11.18 2.32
N GLY A 2 -5.90 10.12 1.87
CA GLY A 2 -6.31 9.39 0.66
C GLY A 2 -7.50 8.49 0.97
N THR A 3 -8.42 8.35 0.02
CA THR A 3 -9.58 7.46 0.13
C THR A 3 -9.25 6.16 -0.60
N THR A 4 -9.42 5.00 0.05
CA THR A 4 -9.29 3.70 -0.62
C THR A 4 -10.56 3.42 -1.42
N MET A 5 -10.41 3.03 -2.68
CA MET A 5 -11.52 2.63 -3.55
C MET A 5 -11.17 1.33 -4.28
N TRP A 6 -12.18 0.49 -4.53
CA TRP A 6 -12.03 -0.64 -5.43
C TRP A 6 -12.20 -0.17 -6.86
N VAL A 7 -11.36 -0.65 -7.76
CA VAL A 7 -11.38 -0.30 -9.18
C VAL A 7 -11.14 -1.53 -10.04
N GLU A 8 -11.68 -1.51 -11.25
CA GLU A 8 -11.27 -2.39 -12.35
C GLU A 8 -9.83 -2.06 -12.80
N GLU A 9 -9.27 -2.89 -13.68
CA GLU A 9 -7.93 -2.65 -14.26
C GLU A 9 -7.83 -1.31 -15.01
N ASP A 10 -8.93 -0.81 -15.55
CA ASP A 10 -9.01 0.48 -16.25
C ASP A 10 -9.20 1.69 -15.31
N GLY A 11 -9.28 1.45 -13.99
CA GLY A 11 -9.49 2.48 -12.98
C GLY A 11 -10.96 2.86 -12.73
N SER A 12 -11.91 2.22 -13.41
CA SER A 12 -13.33 2.47 -13.16
C SER A 12 -13.76 1.97 -11.76
N PRO A 13 -14.59 2.72 -11.02
CA PRO A 13 -14.93 2.40 -9.63
C PRO A 13 -15.79 1.15 -9.51
N LEU A 14 -15.46 0.31 -8.54
CA LEU A 14 -16.23 -0.85 -8.12
C LEU A 14 -16.85 -0.66 -6.74
N PRO A 15 -18.02 -1.28 -6.47
CA PRO A 15 -18.53 -1.37 -5.12
C PRO A 15 -17.54 -2.14 -4.21
N PRO A 16 -17.54 -1.89 -2.89
CA PRO A 16 -16.71 -2.62 -1.97
C PRO A 16 -16.90 -4.13 -2.08
N LEU A 17 -15.80 -4.85 -2.26
CA LEU A 17 -15.80 -6.29 -2.40
C LEU A 17 -16.16 -6.96 -1.06
N SER A 18 -17.17 -7.82 -1.07
CA SER A 18 -17.55 -8.64 0.09
C SER A 18 -17.38 -10.11 -0.30
N LEU A 19 -16.41 -10.78 0.34
CA LEU A 19 -16.06 -12.17 0.05
C LEU A 19 -16.32 -13.03 1.27
N THR A 20 -16.74 -14.28 1.04
CA THR A 20 -16.85 -15.31 2.07
C THR A 20 -16.01 -16.50 1.63
N LEU A 21 -15.05 -16.89 2.46
CA LEU A 21 -14.16 -18.02 2.20
C LEU A 21 -14.49 -19.16 3.16
N SER A 22 -14.55 -20.38 2.62
CA SER A 22 -14.69 -21.64 3.35
C SER A 22 -13.32 -22.18 3.79
N PRO A 23 -13.27 -23.14 4.73
CA PRO A 23 -12.00 -23.76 5.11
C PRO A 23 -11.27 -24.36 3.91
N GLY A 24 -10.02 -23.93 3.69
CA GLY A 24 -9.18 -24.37 2.57
C GLY A 24 -9.30 -23.52 1.29
N GLU A 25 -10.24 -22.56 1.24
CA GLU A 25 -10.31 -21.58 0.16
C GLU A 25 -9.30 -20.45 0.38
N THR A 26 -8.83 -19.87 -0.70
CA THR A 26 -7.90 -18.73 -0.69
C THR A 26 -8.36 -17.72 -1.72
N GLU A 27 -8.32 -16.45 -1.35
CA GLU A 27 -8.50 -15.34 -2.28
C GLU A 27 -7.17 -14.61 -2.46
N GLN A 28 -6.91 -14.13 -3.67
CA GLN A 28 -5.73 -13.33 -3.99
C GLN A 28 -6.15 -11.94 -4.44
N PHE A 29 -5.61 -10.93 -3.76
CA PHE A 29 -5.83 -9.53 -4.12
C PHE A 29 -4.58 -8.96 -4.79
N LEU A 30 -4.78 -8.16 -5.82
CA LEU A 30 -3.75 -7.28 -6.38
C LEU A 30 -3.98 -5.87 -5.84
N ILE A 31 -3.00 -5.36 -5.12
CA ILE A 31 -3.03 -4.00 -4.57
C ILE A 31 -2.15 -3.13 -5.44
N TYR A 32 -2.75 -2.17 -6.12
CA TYR A 32 -2.03 -1.15 -6.89
C TYR A 32 -1.91 0.12 -6.07
N VAL A 33 -0.68 0.62 -5.95
CA VAL A 33 -0.38 1.88 -5.29
C VAL A 33 0.54 2.71 -6.17
N GLU A 34 0.17 3.97 -6.35
CA GLU A 34 0.94 4.91 -7.15
C GLU A 34 1.39 6.07 -6.28
N ALA A 35 2.71 6.30 -6.26
CA ALA A 35 3.28 7.53 -5.73
C ALA A 35 3.42 8.52 -6.88
N THR A 36 2.59 9.56 -6.91
CA THR A 36 2.66 10.59 -7.97
C THR A 36 3.84 11.53 -7.80
N SER A 37 4.42 11.63 -6.60
CA SER A 37 5.67 12.37 -6.35
C SER A 37 6.36 11.90 -5.07
N GLY A 38 7.70 11.97 -5.05
CA GLY A 38 8.49 11.72 -3.85
C GLY A 38 8.55 10.26 -3.38
N ARG A 39 8.95 10.08 -2.12
CA ARG A 39 8.97 8.79 -1.42
C ARG A 39 7.69 8.64 -0.61
N CYS A 40 6.94 7.58 -0.88
CA CYS A 40 5.75 7.24 -0.10
C CYS A 40 6.00 5.96 0.69
N THR A 41 5.76 6.03 1.99
CA THR A 41 5.65 4.84 2.84
C THR A 41 4.17 4.59 3.04
N TRP A 42 3.73 3.38 2.79
CA TRP A 42 2.33 3.05 2.78
C TRP A 42 2.02 2.00 3.82
N HIS A 43 0.91 2.20 4.51
CA HIS A 43 0.37 1.27 5.48
C HIS A 43 -1.00 0.84 5.03
N LEU A 44 -1.22 -0.47 4.91
CA LEU A 44 -2.50 -1.05 4.53
C LEU A 44 -2.92 -2.10 5.56
N GLU A 45 -4.19 -2.02 5.95
CA GLU A 45 -4.81 -2.98 6.85
C GLU A 45 -6.07 -3.55 6.19
N LEU A 46 -6.19 -4.87 6.20
CA LEU A 46 -7.35 -5.58 5.71
C LEU A 46 -8.29 -5.88 6.89
N PRO A 47 -9.47 -5.24 6.95
CA PRO A 47 -10.50 -5.63 7.89
C PRO A 47 -11.12 -6.96 7.46
N VAL A 48 -11.06 -7.95 8.34
CA VAL A 48 -11.66 -9.28 8.13
C VAL A 48 -12.59 -9.66 9.27
N LEU A 49 -13.56 -10.52 8.97
CA LEU A 49 -14.42 -11.15 9.96
C LEU A 49 -14.09 -12.64 10.03
N VAL A 50 -13.45 -13.07 11.13
CA VAL A 50 -13.09 -14.47 11.37
C VAL A 50 -13.88 -14.95 12.57
N ASP A 51 -14.71 -15.97 12.39
CA ASP A 51 -15.57 -16.53 13.43
C ASP A 51 -16.40 -15.47 14.19
N GLY A 52 -16.95 -14.50 13.45
CA GLY A 52 -17.73 -13.40 14.00
C GLY A 52 -16.93 -12.31 14.71
N LYS A 53 -15.59 -12.41 14.75
CA LYS A 53 -14.71 -11.39 15.34
C LYS A 53 -14.08 -10.53 14.25
N ARG A 54 -14.12 -9.22 14.45
CA ARG A 54 -13.44 -8.26 13.57
C ARG A 54 -11.96 -8.25 13.89
N LEU A 55 -11.13 -8.46 12.87
CA LEU A 55 -9.68 -8.37 12.94
C LEU A 55 -9.18 -7.40 11.88
N LEU A 56 -8.05 -6.74 12.15
CA LEU A 56 -7.30 -5.96 11.17
C LEU A 56 -6.00 -6.71 10.88
N ILE A 57 -5.82 -7.15 9.65
CA ILE A 57 -4.60 -7.83 9.21
C ILE A 57 -3.73 -6.82 8.47
N PRO A 58 -2.54 -6.45 9.00
CA PRO A 58 -1.64 -5.56 8.29
C PRO A 58 -1.05 -6.27 7.07
N VAL A 59 -1.08 -5.61 5.92
CA VAL A 59 -0.35 -6.05 4.73
C VAL A 59 1.07 -5.50 4.83
N LYS A 60 2.04 -6.41 4.88
CA LYS A 60 3.45 -6.10 5.12
C LYS A 60 4.34 -6.69 4.03
N ASP A 61 5.42 -6.00 3.71
CA ASP A 61 6.52 -6.50 2.88
C ASP A 61 7.69 -6.88 3.79
N GLY A 62 7.98 -8.18 3.93
CA GLY A 62 9.06 -8.66 4.80
C GLY A 62 8.93 -8.30 6.29
N GLY A 63 7.76 -7.88 6.76
CA GLY A 63 7.50 -7.43 8.13
C GLY A 63 7.37 -5.91 8.29
N GLU A 64 7.69 -5.15 7.25
CA GLU A 64 7.69 -3.68 7.21
C GLU A 64 6.59 -3.13 6.27
N PRO A 65 6.25 -1.83 6.37
CA PRO A 65 5.41 -1.16 5.39
C PRO A 65 6.00 -1.20 3.97
N PHE A 66 5.15 -1.23 2.95
CA PHE A 66 5.62 -1.15 1.57
C PHE A 66 6.04 0.29 1.23
N VAL A 67 7.17 0.43 0.54
CA VAL A 67 7.72 1.73 0.14
C VAL A 67 7.74 1.80 -1.37
N THR A 68 7.09 2.82 -1.93
CA THR A 68 7.18 3.11 -3.37
C THR A 68 7.80 4.49 -3.60
N TYR A 69 8.32 4.67 -4.82
CA TYR A 69 8.94 5.89 -5.28
C TYR A 69 8.21 6.36 -6.53
N GLY A 70 7.91 7.65 -6.63
CA GLY A 70 7.35 8.22 -7.85
C GLY A 70 8.34 8.25 -9.01
N LEU A 71 7.80 8.32 -10.23
CA LEU A 71 8.57 8.30 -11.49
C LEU A 71 9.28 9.64 -11.78
N GLU A 72 8.89 10.74 -11.15
CA GLU A 72 9.61 12.01 -11.28
C GLU A 72 10.80 12.07 -10.32
N GLY A 73 11.97 12.42 -10.86
CA GLY A 73 13.24 12.54 -10.15
C GLY A 73 13.11 13.37 -8.88
N PHE A 74 12.96 12.70 -7.75
CA PHE A 74 12.85 13.35 -6.46
C PHE A 74 14.24 13.58 -5.87
N VAL A 75 14.37 14.69 -5.15
CA VAL A 75 15.54 14.96 -4.30
C VAL A 75 15.32 14.21 -2.99
N GLU A 76 15.96 13.06 -2.86
CA GLU A 76 16.04 12.33 -1.61
C GLU A 76 16.90 13.13 -0.63
N HIS A 77 16.41 13.41 0.58
CA HIS A 77 17.29 13.94 1.63
C HIS A 77 17.76 12.77 2.47
N ARG A 78 19.06 12.47 2.47
CA ARG A 78 19.69 11.46 3.34
C ARG A 78 20.42 12.13 4.47
N TRP A 79 20.40 11.53 5.65
CA TRP A 79 21.22 11.99 6.76
C TRP A 79 22.63 11.41 6.62
N CYS A 80 23.59 12.26 6.26
CA CYS A 80 25.00 11.93 6.05
C CYS A 80 25.85 12.92 6.85
N ASP A 81 26.88 12.44 7.56
CA ASP A 81 27.87 13.28 8.27
C ASP A 81 27.29 14.40 9.16
N GLY A 82 26.15 14.14 9.80
CA GLY A 82 25.52 15.09 10.73
C GLY A 82 24.66 16.17 10.07
N ALA A 83 24.34 16.03 8.79
CA ALA A 83 23.44 16.93 8.07
C ALA A 83 22.49 16.18 7.12
N TRP A 84 21.39 16.83 6.73
CA TRP A 84 20.53 16.35 5.65
C TRP A 84 21.10 16.76 4.29
N GLU A 85 21.46 15.79 3.46
CA GLU A 85 22.02 15.99 2.11
C GLU A 85 21.01 15.63 1.02
N ALA A 86 20.85 16.55 0.07
CA ALA A 86 19.99 16.40 -1.10
C ALA A 86 20.66 15.54 -2.19
N HIS A 87 20.13 14.34 -2.43
CA HIS A 87 20.53 13.43 -3.47
C HIS A 87 19.47 13.37 -4.57
N ARG A 88 19.84 13.78 -5.78
CA ARG A 88 19.06 13.51 -6.99
C ARG A 88 19.55 12.19 -7.57
N ARG A 89 18.68 11.19 -7.69
CA ARG A 89 18.96 10.06 -8.59
C ARG A 89 18.54 10.46 -10.00
N SER A 90 19.50 10.37 -10.92
CA SER A 90 19.29 10.35 -12.37
C SER A 90 18.62 9.05 -12.80
#